data_AF-A0A820ZTB7-F1
#
_entry.id   AF-A0A820ZTB7-F1
#
_cell.length_a   1.000
_cell.length_b   1.000
_cell.length_c   1.000
_cell.angle_alpha   90.00
_cell.angle_beta   90.00
_cell.angle_gamma   90.00
#
_symmetry.space_group_name_H-M   'P 1'
#
loop_
_entity.id
_entity.type
_entity.pdbx_description
1 polymer ?
#
loop_
_entity_poly.entity_id
_entity_poly.type
_entity_poly.pdbx_seq_one_letter_code
_entity_poly.pdbx_strand_id
1 'polypeptide(L)'
;MTYTPELFEKVISAALCSFNSKTTNVEKRNALKFLEDLKENQPVLCSTISFELLKQTNNQSILHHFSLNLLESIIKHKWNILKLDERNLIKKQLFFIIKSTYLKQIFMDSMHIRNSLAKCLVEMIKRDCFEKVNTTLDEMVNMIQEITQIQ
;
A
#
# COMPACT_ATOMS: atom_id res chain seq x y z
N MET A 1 -13.67 -4.63 12.12
CA MET A 1 -12.98 -3.59 12.92
C MET A 1 -13.05 -2.29 12.14
N THR A 2 -13.35 -1.15 12.76
CA THR A 2 -13.41 0.15 12.07
C THR A 2 -12.07 0.87 12.17
N TYR A 3 -11.77 1.73 11.20
CA TYR A 3 -10.58 2.59 11.27
C TYR A 3 -10.73 3.57 12.43
N THR A 4 -9.77 3.55 13.36
CA THR A 4 -9.69 4.50 14.48
C THR A 4 -8.27 5.08 14.57
N PRO A 5 -8.12 6.33 15.06
CA PRO A 5 -6.80 6.92 15.28
C PRO A 5 -5.92 6.07 16.22
N GLU A 6 -6.51 5.48 17.25
CA GLU A 6 -5.79 4.61 18.20
C GLU A 6 -5.22 3.36 17.51
N LEU A 7 -5.99 2.75 16.61
CA LEU A 7 -5.52 1.61 15.83
C LEU A 7 -4.40 2.02 14.87
N PHE A 8 -4.53 3.19 14.24
CA PHE A 8 -3.53 3.72 13.33
C PHE A 8 -2.19 3.93 14.03
N GLU A 9 -2.18 4.60 15.18
CA GLU A 9 -0.98 4.78 16.02
C GLU A 9 -0.40 3.44 16.49
N LYS A 10 -1.26 2.48 16.85
CA LYS A 10 -0.82 1.13 17.24
C LYS A 10 -0.12 0.41 16.10
N VAL A 11 -0.60 0.54 14.86
CA VAL A 11 0.05 -0.03 13.67
C VAL A 11 1.39 0.65 13.40
N ILE A 12 1.48 1.97 13.51
CA ILE A 12 2.76 2.71 13.39
C ILE A 12 3.77 2.19 14.41
N SER A 13 3.36 2.15 15.68
CA SER A 13 4.22 1.69 16.77
C SER A 13 4.69 0.24 16.56
N ALA A 14 3.79 -0.66 16.17
CA ALA A 14 4.13 -2.04 15.89
C ALA A 14 5.08 -2.19 14.68
N ALA A 15 4.83 -1.44 13.60
CA ALA A 15 5.71 -1.42 12.44
C ALA A 15 7.12 -0.96 12.83
N LEU A 16 7.25 0.21 13.47
CA LEU A 16 8.55 0.72 13.93
C LEU A 16 9.25 -0.23 14.90
N CYS A 17 8.51 -0.85 15.82
CA CYS A 17 9.04 -1.84 16.75
C CYS A 17 9.67 -3.04 16.01
N SER A 18 9.02 -3.51 14.94
CA SER A 18 9.50 -4.65 14.16
C SER A 18 10.82 -4.37 13.41
N PHE A 19 11.04 -3.12 12.99
CA PHE A 19 12.26 -2.71 12.27
C PHE A 19 13.36 -2.15 13.19
N ASN A 20 13.07 -1.84 14.45
CA ASN A 20 14.05 -1.27 15.38
C ASN A 20 15.05 -2.34 15.85
N SER A 21 16.36 -2.07 15.76
CA SER A 21 17.39 -3.00 16.25
C SER A 21 17.47 -3.08 17.77
N LYS A 22 16.96 -2.08 18.50
CA LYS A 22 17.03 -1.98 19.97
C LYS A 22 15.86 -2.62 20.72
N THR A 23 14.78 -2.98 20.02
CA THR A 23 13.61 -3.62 20.65
C THR A 23 13.91 -5.08 20.97
N THR A 24 13.34 -5.57 22.07
CA THR A 24 13.54 -6.95 22.52
C THR A 24 12.89 -7.94 21.54
N ASN A 25 13.39 -9.17 21.52
CA ASN A 25 12.81 -10.23 20.69
C ASN A 25 11.33 -10.52 21.03
N VAL A 26 10.94 -10.33 22.30
CA VAL A 26 9.55 -10.53 22.75
C VAL A 26 8.65 -9.44 22.19
N GLU A 27 9.06 -8.17 22.31
CA GLU A 27 8.30 -7.04 21.76
C GLU A 27 8.16 -7.14 20.24
N LYS A 28 9.25 -7.48 19.53
CA LYS A 28 9.22 -7.70 18.08
C LYS A 28 8.24 -8.81 17.69
N ARG A 29 8.28 -9.94 18.39
CA ARG A 29 7.37 -11.06 18.13
C ARG A 29 5.91 -10.65 18.34
N ASN A 30 5.63 -9.91 19.41
CA ASN A 30 4.27 -9.42 19.69
C ASN A 30 3.78 -8.42 18.64
N ALA A 31 4.65 -7.49 18.21
CA ALA A 31 4.33 -6.53 17.17
C ALA A 31 4.06 -7.22 15.82
N LEU A 32 4.95 -8.14 15.41
CA LEU A 32 4.77 -8.91 14.18
C LEU A 32 3.51 -9.76 14.21
N LYS A 33 3.23 -10.44 15.34
CA LYS A 33 2.00 -11.22 15.49
C LYS A 33 0.76 -10.35 15.32
N PHE A 34 0.72 -9.19 15.96
CA PHE A 34 -0.39 -8.23 15.80
C PHE A 34 -0.57 -7.78 14.34
N LEU A 35 0.51 -7.46 13.64
CA LEU A 35 0.46 -7.01 12.25
C LEU A 35 0.00 -8.14 11.31
N GLU A 36 0.47 -9.37 11.52
CA GLU A 36 0.04 -10.55 10.75
C GLU A 36 -1.43 -10.88 11.00
N ASP A 37 -1.88 -10.87 12.26
CA ASP A 37 -3.28 -11.09 12.62
C ASP A 37 -4.19 -10.03 11.98
N LEU A 38 -3.77 -8.76 11.96
CA LEU A 38 -4.53 -7.69 11.31
C LEU A 38 -4.59 -7.88 9.79
N LYS A 39 -3.46 -8.20 9.15
CA LYS A 39 -3.36 -8.45 7.70
C LYS A 39 -4.24 -9.61 7.26
N GLU A 40 -4.26 -10.69 8.04
CA GLU A 40 -5.02 -11.90 7.71
C GLU A 40 -6.52 -11.67 7.83
N ASN A 41 -6.94 -11.00 8.91
CA ASN A 41 -8.35 -10.89 9.26
C ASN A 41 -9.03 -9.60 8.73
N GLN A 42 -8.26 -8.55 8.40
CA GLN A 42 -8.79 -7.24 8.03
C GLN A 42 -8.03 -6.61 6.84
N PRO A 43 -7.99 -7.26 5.66
CA PRO A 43 -7.20 -6.78 4.51
C PRO A 43 -7.62 -5.40 4.01
N VAL A 44 -8.91 -5.09 4.00
CA VAL A 44 -9.42 -3.77 3.60
C VAL A 44 -8.90 -2.67 4.54
N LEU A 45 -8.98 -2.90 5.85
CA LEU A 45 -8.49 -1.97 6.85
C LEU A 45 -6.98 -1.76 6.75
N CYS A 46 -6.21 -2.83 6.53
CA CYS A 46 -4.79 -2.75 6.27
C CYS A 46 -4.47 -1.92 5.02
N SER A 47 -5.28 -2.04 3.96
CA SER A 47 -5.10 -1.21 2.75
C SER A 47 -5.34 0.27 3.07
N THR A 48 -6.41 0.60 3.81
CA THR A 48 -6.71 1.98 4.23
C THR A 48 -5.58 2.59 5.05
N ILE A 49 -5.07 1.86 6.04
CA ILE A 49 -3.94 2.30 6.88
C ILE A 49 -2.69 2.51 6.03
N SER A 50 -2.40 1.60 5.10
CA SER A 50 -1.23 1.71 4.22
C SER A 50 -1.28 2.95 3.33
N PHE A 51 -2.44 3.24 2.75
CA PHE A 51 -2.60 4.45 1.93
C PHE A 51 -2.53 5.72 2.77
N GLU A 52 -3.02 5.71 4.01
CA GLU A 52 -2.89 6.85 4.89
C GLU A 52 -1.44 7.13 5.28
N LEU A 53 -0.67 6.08 5.58
CA LEU A 53 0.79 6.19 5.82
C LEU A 53 1.54 6.74 4.61
N LEU A 54 1.15 6.37 3.39
CA LEU A 54 1.76 6.85 2.15
C LEU A 54 1.46 8.32 1.84
N LYS A 55 0.32 8.86 2.30
CA LYS A 55 -0.01 10.29 2.16
C LYS A 55 0.81 11.18 3.09
N GLN A 56 1.25 10.65 4.23
CA GLN A 56 2.01 11.41 5.21
C GLN A 56 3.46 11.59 4.72
N THR A 57 3.75 12.77 4.19
CA THR A 57 5.06 13.14 3.62
C THR A 57 6.17 13.21 4.67
N ASN A 58 5.83 13.46 5.93
CA ASN A 58 6.77 13.58 7.04
C ASN A 58 7.14 12.22 7.66
N ASN A 59 6.52 11.12 7.21
CA ASN A 59 6.79 9.81 7.76
C ASN A 59 8.13 9.24 7.32
N GLN A 60 8.68 8.37 8.17
CA GLN A 60 9.94 7.69 7.91
C GLN A 60 9.82 6.76 6.70
N SER A 61 10.88 6.70 5.88
CA SER A 61 10.95 5.82 4.69
C SER A 61 10.63 4.34 5.01
N ILE A 62 10.93 3.90 6.24
CA ILE A 62 10.56 2.58 6.77
C ILE A 62 9.05 2.35 6.74
N LEU A 63 8.24 3.33 7.14
CA LEU A 63 6.78 3.22 7.16
C LEU A 63 6.20 3.18 5.75
N HIS A 64 6.75 3.94 4.81
CA HIS A 64 6.35 3.86 3.40
C HIS A 64 6.70 2.50 2.80
N HIS A 65 7.89 1.97 3.08
CA HIS A 65 8.28 0.64 2.65
C HIS A 65 7.38 -0.45 3.24
N PHE A 66 7.11 -0.40 4.55
CA PHE A 66 6.17 -1.28 5.23
C PHE A 66 4.78 -1.24 4.58
N SER A 67 4.25 -0.04 4.31
CA SER A 67 2.93 0.16 3.72
C SER A 67 2.84 -0.45 2.32
N LEU A 68 3.87 -0.26 1.48
CA LEU A 68 3.90 -0.84 0.14
C LEU A 68 4.05 -2.36 0.18
N ASN A 69 4.88 -2.91 1.07
CA ASN A 69 4.96 -4.37 1.24
C ASN A 69 3.63 -4.97 1.71
N LEU A 70 2.90 -4.27 2.59
CA LEU A 70 1.59 -4.71 3.05
C LEU A 70 0.56 -4.68 1.91
N LEU A 71 0.52 -3.61 1.12
CA LEU A 71 -0.32 -3.51 -0.07
C LEU A 71 0.01 -4.58 -1.11
N GLU A 72 1.29 -4.80 -1.41
CA GLU A 72 1.73 -5.87 -2.32
C GLU A 72 1.23 -7.23 -1.83
N SER A 73 1.35 -7.52 -0.52
CA SER A 73 0.90 -8.77 0.06
C SER A 73 -0.63 -8.96 -0.06
N ILE A 74 -1.41 -7.90 0.18
CA ILE A 74 -2.87 -7.91 0.05
C ILE A 74 -3.27 -8.16 -1.41
N ILE A 75 -2.68 -7.42 -2.36
CA ILE A 75 -2.94 -7.58 -3.79
C ILE A 75 -2.53 -8.99 -4.26
N LYS A 76 -1.41 -9.51 -3.75
CA LYS A 76 -0.90 -10.81 -4.18
C LYS A 76 -1.74 -11.98 -3.68
N HIS A 77 -2.18 -11.95 -2.42
CA HIS A 77 -2.75 -13.11 -1.73
C HIS A 77 -4.22 -12.97 -1.35
N LYS A 78 -4.75 -11.75 -1.27
CA LYS A 78 -6.12 -11.47 -0.83
C LYS A 78 -6.99 -10.88 -1.95
N TRP A 79 -6.48 -10.62 -3.15
CA TRP A 79 -7.26 -10.00 -4.23
C TRP A 79 -8.60 -10.68 -4.52
N ASN A 80 -8.60 -12.00 -4.62
CA ASN A 80 -9.80 -12.76 -5.01
C ASN A 80 -10.86 -12.81 -3.91
N ILE A 81 -10.50 -12.52 -2.64
CA ILE A 81 -11.47 -12.45 -1.54
C ILE A 81 -12.05 -11.04 -1.37
N LEU A 82 -11.43 -10.03 -1.99
CA LEU A 82 -11.92 -8.65 -1.95
C LEU A 82 -13.10 -8.49 -2.90
N LYS A 83 -14.08 -7.69 -2.49
CA LYS A 83 -15.21 -7.30 -3.33
C LYS A 83 -14.72 -6.38 -4.46
N LEU A 84 -15.48 -6.32 -5.55
CA LEU A 84 -15.16 -5.46 -6.69
C LEU A 84 -14.93 -4.00 -6.28
N ASP A 85 -15.78 -3.44 -5.41
CA ASP A 85 -15.63 -2.06 -4.94
C ASP A 85 -14.36 -1.84 -4.11
N GLU A 86 -13.97 -2.84 -3.31
CA GLU A 86 -12.74 -2.79 -2.51
C GLU A 86 -11.50 -2.83 -3.42
N ARG A 87 -11.53 -3.68 -4.45
CA ARG A 87 -10.48 -3.73 -5.49
C ARG A 87 -10.37 -2.41 -6.25
N ASN A 88 -11.51 -1.86 -6.66
CA ASN A 88 -11.57 -0.55 -7.33
C ASN A 88 -11.05 0.59 -6.45
N LEU A 89 -11.32 0.55 -5.15
CA LEU A 89 -10.79 1.52 -4.19
C LEU A 89 -9.26 1.44 -4.10
N ILE A 90 -8.70 0.24 -3.95
CA ILE A 90 -7.24 0.04 -3.91
C ILE A 90 -6.60 0.55 -5.20
N LYS A 91 -7.17 0.20 -6.36
CA LYS A 91 -6.71 0.66 -7.66
C LYS A 91 -6.68 2.18 -7.77
N LYS A 92 -7.81 2.83 -7.44
CA LYS A 92 -7.93 4.30 -7.46
C LYS A 92 -6.91 4.98 -6.54
N GLN A 93 -6.72 4.45 -5.34
CA GLN A 93 -5.75 5.02 -4.39
C GLN A 93 -4.30 4.80 -4.84
N LEU A 94 -3.97 3.64 -5.41
CA LEU A 94 -2.64 3.37 -5.93
C LEU A 94 -2.30 4.30 -7.10
N PHE A 95 -3.22 4.50 -8.05
CA PHE A 95 -3.06 5.46 -9.14
C PHE A 95 -2.91 6.90 -8.65
N PHE A 96 -3.67 7.29 -7.63
CA PHE A 96 -3.51 8.60 -7.00
C PHE A 96 -2.10 8.81 -6.43
N ILE A 97 -1.53 7.81 -5.76
CA ILE A 97 -0.16 7.87 -5.23
C ILE A 97 0.87 7.93 -6.35
N ILE A 98 0.71 7.15 -7.44
CA ILE A 98 1.60 7.20 -8.60
C ILE A 98 1.57 8.58 -9.26
N LYS A 99 0.37 9.12 -9.52
CA LYS A 99 0.19 10.47 -10.08
C LYS A 99 0.81 11.53 -9.18
N SER A 100 0.64 11.41 -7.86
CA SER A 100 1.23 12.32 -6.88
C SER A 100 2.76 12.22 -6.81
N THR A 101 3.32 11.01 -6.92
CA THR A 101 4.78 10.75 -6.99
C THR A 101 5.38 11.52 -8.16
N TYR A 102 4.72 11.49 -9.32
CA TYR A 102 5.19 12.20 -10.51
C TYR A 102 4.97 13.73 -10.42
N LEU A 103 3.73 14.18 -10.21
CA LEU A 103 3.37 15.60 -10.28
C LEU A 103 3.92 16.44 -9.13
N LYS A 104 4.00 15.87 -7.92
CA LYS A 104 4.49 16.55 -6.71
C LYS A 104 5.92 16.16 -6.36
N GLN A 105 6.59 15.40 -7.23
CA GLN A 105 7.95 14.88 -7.03
C GLN A 105 8.14 14.11 -5.71
N ILE A 106 7.07 13.51 -5.17
CA ILE A 106 7.11 12.71 -3.94
C ILE A 106 7.90 11.42 -4.24
N PHE A 107 8.76 10.98 -3.32
CA PHE A 107 9.59 9.76 -3.44
C PHE A 107 10.61 9.75 -4.59
N MET A 108 10.88 10.88 -5.25
CA MET A 108 11.85 10.93 -6.36
C MET A 108 13.26 10.48 -5.94
N ASP A 109 13.68 10.81 -4.72
CA ASP A 109 14.99 10.43 -4.16
C ASP A 109 15.02 8.99 -3.63
N SER A 110 13.87 8.34 -3.48
CA SER A 110 13.74 7.02 -2.84
C SER A 110 13.45 5.93 -3.87
N MET A 111 14.50 5.49 -4.59
CA MET A 111 14.38 4.44 -5.61
C MET A 111 13.71 3.16 -5.10
N HIS A 112 14.00 2.72 -3.87
CA HIS A 112 13.40 1.52 -3.28
C HIS A 112 11.89 1.66 -3.08
N ILE A 113 11.41 2.86 -2.74
CA ILE A 113 9.97 3.15 -2.61
C ILE A 113 9.30 3.11 -3.98
N ARG A 114 9.89 3.76 -5.00
CA ARG A 114 9.37 3.72 -6.38
C ARG A 114 9.31 2.28 -6.94
N ASN A 115 10.34 1.48 -6.67
CA ASN A 115 10.34 0.07 -7.07
C ASN A 115 9.26 -0.74 -6.34
N SER A 116 9.01 -0.47 -5.06
CA SER A 116 7.95 -1.14 -4.28
C SER A 116 6.55 -0.74 -4.78
N LEU A 117 6.38 0.52 -5.17
CA LEU A 117 5.14 1.00 -5.80
C LEU A 117 4.88 0.34 -7.15
N ALA A 118 5.92 0.20 -7.98
CA ALA A 118 5.84 -0.51 -9.26
C ALA A 118 5.47 -1.99 -9.08
N LYS A 119 5.99 -2.66 -8.04
CA LYS A 119 5.59 -4.04 -7.71
C LYS A 119 4.11 -4.15 -7.39
N CYS A 120 3.56 -3.23 -6.58
CA CYS A 120 2.12 -3.21 -6.29
C CYS A 120 1.29 -3.10 -7.57
N LEU A 121 1.67 -2.20 -8.47
CA LEU A 121 1.01 -2.00 -9.75
C LEU A 121 1.06 -3.25 -10.64
N VAL A 122 2.24 -3.86 -10.75
CA VAL A 122 2.47 -5.06 -11.54
C VAL A 122 1.69 -6.26 -10.98
N GLU A 123 1.62 -6.43 -9.65
CA GLU A 123 0.78 -7.46 -9.05
C GLU A 123 -0.70 -7.19 -9.32
N MET A 124 -1.17 -5.95 -9.26
CA MET A 124 -2.56 -5.59 -9.54
C MET A 124 -2.93 -5.93 -10.99
N ILE A 125 -2.10 -5.56 -11.97
CA ILE A 125 -2.30 -5.89 -13.38
C ILE A 125 -2.35 -7.41 -13.59
N LYS A 126 -1.45 -8.18 -12.95
CA LYS A 126 -1.45 -9.65 -13.07
C LYS A 126 -2.72 -10.30 -12.52
N ARG A 127 -3.39 -9.68 -11.55
CA ARG A 127 -4.64 -10.24 -10.99
C ARG A 127 -5.86 -9.83 -11.79
N ASP A 128 -5.80 -8.67 -12.42
CA ASP A 128 -6.89 -8.17 -13.26
C ASP A 128 -6.85 -8.70 -14.69
N CYS A 129 -5.69 -9.09 -15.22
CA CYS A 129 -5.56 -9.44 -16.65
C CYS A 129 -6.38 -10.66 -17.11
N PHE A 130 -6.82 -11.51 -16.18
CA PHE A 130 -7.64 -12.69 -16.51
C PHE A 130 -9.14 -12.45 -16.30
N GLU A 131 -9.54 -11.33 -15.69
CA GLU A 131 -10.94 -10.98 -15.47
C GLU A 131 -11.44 -10.10 -16.63
N LYS A 132 -12.44 -10.59 -17.38
CA LYS A 132 -12.98 -9.90 -18.58
C LYS A 132 -13.50 -8.48 -18.34
N VAL A 133 -13.78 -8.11 -17.09
CA VAL A 133 -14.35 -6.82 -16.71
C VAL A 133 -13.26 -5.82 -16.31
N ASN A 134 -12.00 -6.25 -16.16
CA ASN A 134 -10.98 -5.42 -15.55
C ASN A 134 -10.14 -4.69 -16.60
N THR A 135 -10.12 -3.37 -16.46
CA THR A 135 -9.51 -2.39 -17.38
C THR A 135 -8.25 -1.76 -16.80
N THR A 136 -7.60 -2.41 -15.83
CA THR A 136 -6.52 -1.79 -15.04
C THR A 136 -5.31 -1.38 -15.86
N LEU A 137 -4.95 -2.16 -16.89
CA LEU A 137 -3.88 -1.78 -17.81
C LEU A 137 -4.29 -0.56 -18.65
N ASP A 138 -5.52 -0.55 -19.18
CA ASP A 138 -6.04 0.56 -19.98
C ASP A 138 -6.13 1.85 -19.15
N GLU A 139 -6.61 1.76 -17.92
CA GLU A 139 -6.67 2.88 -16.97
C GLU A 139 -5.28 3.41 -16.62
N MET A 140 -4.28 2.54 -16.48
CA MET A 140 -2.89 2.95 -16.27
C MET A 140 -2.37 3.71 -17.50
N VAL A 141 -2.62 3.20 -18.71
CA VAL A 141 -2.21 3.88 -19.96
C VAL A 141 -2.86 5.26 -20.05
N ASN A 142 -4.18 5.35 -19.79
CA ASN A 142 -4.92 6.61 -19.78
C ASN A 142 -4.35 7.59 -18.75
N MET A 143 -4.09 7.13 -17.52
CA MET A 143 -3.48 7.94 -16.47
C MET A 143 -2.12 8.50 -16.89
N ILE A 144 -1.27 7.69 -17.53
CA ILE A 144 0.05 8.14 -18.00
C ILE A 144 -0.10 9.21 -19.09
N GLN A 145 -1.00 8.99 -20.06
CA GLN A 145 -1.28 9.97 -21.11
C GLN A 145 -1.78 11.30 -20.52
N GLU A 146 -2.71 11.27 -19.58
CA GLU A 146 -3.19 12.46 -18.87
C GLU A 146 -2.04 13.20 -18.17
N ILE A 147 -1.14 12.47 -17.50
CA ILE A 147 0.00 13.07 -16.81
C ILE A 147 0.94 13.76 -17.80
N THR A 148 1.19 13.17 -18.97
CA THR A 148 2.05 13.77 -20.00
C THR A 148 1.45 15.00 -20.69
N GLN A 149 0.12 15.11 -20.75
CA GLN A 149 -0.57 16.27 -21.34
C GLN A 149 -0.66 17.48 -20.41
N ILE A 150 -0.38 17.31 -19.11
CA ILE A 150 -0.39 18.40 -18.11
C ILE A 150 0.97 19.14 -18.08
N GLN A 151 1.97 18.69 -18.85
CA GLN A 151 3.27 19.33 -19.03
C GLN A 151 3.27 20.33 -20.19
#